data_AF-A0A843FD28-F1
#
_entry.id   AF-A0A843FD28-F1
#
_cell.length_a   1.000
_cell.length_b   1.000
_cell.length_c   1.000
_cell.angle_alpha   90.00
_cell.angle_beta   90.00
_cell.angle_gamma   90.00
#
_symmetry.space_group_name_H-M   'P 1'
#
loop_
_entity.id
_entity.type
_entity.pdbx_description
1 polymer ?
#
loop_
_entity_poly.entity_id
_entity_poly.type
_entity_poly.pdbx_seq_one_letter_code
_entity_poly.pdbx_strand_id
1 'polypeptide(L)' 'MVKITQEMEDVMNGVKIFYLATASKDGVPNVAPMGMVYLQEDKETIW' A
#
# COMPACT_ATOMS: atom_id res chain seq x y z
N MET A 1 -2.33 -4.56 -15.63
CA MET A 1 -1.43 -4.45 -14.46
C MET A 1 -1.34 -5.83 -13.81
N VAL A 2 -0.32 -6.09 -13.00
CA VAL A 2 -0.19 -7.37 -12.28
C VAL A 2 -1.06 -7.27 -11.01
N LYS A 3 -1.88 -8.28 -10.76
CA LYS A 3 -2.75 -8.35 -9.57
C LYS A 3 -1.96 -8.73 -8.32
N ILE A 4 -2.41 -8.26 -7.17
CA ILE A 4 -1.90 -8.70 -5.87
C ILE A 4 -2.18 -10.20 -5.70
N THR A 5 -1.15 -10.95 -5.33
CA THR A 5 -1.28 -12.39 -5.06
C THR A 5 -1.90 -12.65 -3.69
N GLN A 6 -2.39 -13.86 -3.46
CA GLN A 6 -2.96 -14.22 -2.16
C GLN A 6 -1.94 -14.06 -1.01
N GLU A 7 -0.70 -14.46 -1.24
CA GLU A 7 0.38 -14.31 -0.25
C GLU A 7 0.58 -12.85 0.16
N MET A 8 0.56 -11.92 -0.81
CA MET A 8 0.70 -10.50 -0.54
C MET A 8 -0.52 -9.96 0.23
N GLU A 9 -1.73 -10.36 -0.15
CA GLU A 9 -2.97 -9.98 0.55
C GLU A 9 -2.96 -10.46 2.00
N ASP A 10 -2.51 -11.69 2.26
CA ASP A 10 -2.41 -12.24 3.61
C ASP A 10 -1.41 -11.42 4.47
N VAL A 11 -0.28 -11.01 3.88
CA VAL A 11 0.69 -10.12 4.54
C VAL A 11 0.07 -8.74 4.81
N MET A 12 -0.63 -8.17 3.83
CA MET A 12 -1.27 -6.85 3.98
C MET A 12 -2.32 -6.85 5.10
N ASN A 13 -3.13 -7.91 5.20
CA ASN A 13 -4.15 -8.06 6.25
C ASN A 13 -3.53 -8.31 7.65
N GLY A 14 -2.30 -8.83 7.71
CA GLY A 14 -1.56 -9.04 8.96
C GLY A 14 -0.91 -7.77 9.53
N VAL A 15 -0.82 -6.69 8.75
CA VAL A 15 -0.08 -5.47 9.12
C VAL A 15 -1.06 -4.33 9.44
N LYS A 16 -0.86 -3.68 10.59
CA LYS A 16 -1.69 -2.55 11.03
C LYS A 16 -1.23 -1.18 10.50
N ILE A 17 0.05 -1.05 10.14
CA ILE A 17 0.64 0.20 9.68
C ILE A 17 1.49 -0.06 8.43
N PHE A 18 1.18 0.67 7.37
CA PHE A 18 1.93 0.67 6.11
C PHE A 18 2.84 1.89 6.05
N TYR A 19 4.08 1.70 5.62
CA TYR A 19 4.99 2.81 5.34
C TYR A 19 4.88 3.20 3.87
N LEU A 20 4.16 4.28 3.58
CA LEU A 20 3.92 4.74 2.22
C LEU A 20 5.02 5.70 1.80
N ALA A 21 5.73 5.34 0.72
CA ALA A 21 6.73 6.19 0.10
C ALA A 21 6.08 7.08 -0.97
N THR A 22 6.34 8.38 -0.91
CA THR A 22 5.90 9.37 -1.87
C THR A 22 7.07 10.26 -2.29
N ALA A 23 6.88 11.07 -3.33
CA ALA A 23 7.81 12.11 -3.71
C ALA A 23 7.06 13.41 -4.01
N SER A 24 7.66 14.55 -3.67
CA SER A 24 7.16 15.86 -4.06
C SER A 24 7.28 16.06 -5.58
N LYS A 25 6.73 17.16 -6.12
CA LYS A 25 6.91 17.55 -7.53
C LYS A 25 8.39 17.73 -7.91
N ASP A 26 9.22 18.11 -6.94
CA ASP A 26 10.67 18.29 -7.12
C ASP A 26 11.47 16.99 -6.90
N GLY A 27 10.78 15.87 -6.70
CA GLY A 27 11.40 14.55 -6.52
C GLY A 27 11.95 14.29 -5.11
N VAL A 28 11.64 15.13 -4.12
CA VAL A 28 12.08 14.93 -2.75
C VAL A 28 11.28 13.79 -2.11
N PRO A 29 11.92 12.69 -1.66
CA PRO A 29 11.21 11.54 -1.11
C PRO A 29 10.68 11.81 0.30
N ASN A 30 9.56 11.18 0.62
CA ASN A 30 8.97 11.14 1.95
C ASN A 30 8.42 9.73 2.25
N VAL A 31 8.56 9.27 3.49
CA VAL A 31 7.96 8.02 3.96
C VAL A 31 7.16 8.30 5.21
N ALA A 32 5.87 7.95 5.20
CA ALA A 32 4.99 8.18 6.34
C ALA A 32 4.24 6.89 6.73
N PRO A 33 4.02 6.65 8.04
CA PRO A 33 3.19 5.56 8.51
C PRO A 33 1.69 5.86 8.28
N MET A 34 0.97 4.92 7.69
CA MET A 34 -0.46 4.99 7.37
C MET A 34 -1.19 3.82 8.04
N GLY A 35 -2.23 4.13 8.83
CA GLY A 35 -3.03 3.12 9.55
C GLY A 35 -4.37 2.78 8.90
N MET A 36 -4.75 3.47 7.83
CA MET A 36 -5.97 3.22 7.05
C MET A 36 -5.54 2.90 5.62
N VAL A 37 -5.25 1.63 5.36
CA VAL A 37 -4.87 1.12 4.04
C VAL A 37 -5.69 -0.14 3.77
N TYR A 38 -6.47 -0.15 2.69
CA TYR A 38 -7.39 -1.24 2.36
C TYR A 38 -7.21 -1.71 0.92
N LEU A 39 -6.87 -2.99 0.74
CA LEU A 39 -6.91 -3.64 -0.56
C LEU A 39 -8.38 -3.88 -0.95
N GLN A 40 -8.77 -3.41 -2.14
CA GLN A 40 -10.12 -3.61 -2.67
C GLN A 40 -10.30 -5.01 -3.28
N GLU A 41 -11.54 -5.44 -3.43
CA GLU A 41 -11.90 -6.78 -3.95
C GLU A 41 -11.34 -7.06 -5.35
N ASP A 42 -11.08 -6.01 -6.14
CA ASP A 42 -10.49 -6.12 -7.47
C ASP A 42 -9.03 -6.62 -7.47
N LYS A 43 -8.38 -6.60 -6.30
CA LYS A 43 -6.96 -6.91 -6.08
C LYS A 43 -6.00 -6.03 -6.90
N GLU A 44 -6.46 -4.83 -7.26
CA GLU A 44 -5.72 -3.84 -8.06
C GLU A 44 -5.72 -2.45 -7.41
N THR A 45 -6.69 -2.16 -6.54
CA THR A 45 -6.85 -0.84 -5.92
C THR A 45 -6.55 -0.88 -4.42
N ILE A 46 -5.78 0.10 -3.94
CA ILE A 46 -5.51 0.34 -2.52
C ILE A 46 -6.08 1.73 -2.15
N TRP A 47 -6.88 1.79 -1.08
CA TRP A 47 -7.41 3.04 -0.50
C TRP A 47 -6.69 3.39 0.79
#